data_AF-A0A378U8I1-F1
#
_entry.id   AF-A0A378U8I1-F1
#
_cell.length_a   1.000
_cell.length_b   1.000
_cell.length_c   1.000
_cell.angle_alpha   90.00
_cell.angle_beta   90.00
_cell.angle_gamma   90.00
#
_symmetry.space_group_name_H-M   'P 1'
#
loop_
_entity.id
_entity.type
_entity.pdbx_description
1 polymer ?
#
loop_
_entity_poly.entity_id
_entity_poly.type
_entity_poly.pdbx_seq_one_letter_code
_entity_poly.pdbx_strand_id
1 'polypeptide(L)'
;MGVAILCLVIGIPLGLFMLLRPKTIWWATESWKYKDPEANEPSEVAYGMQALGGLFVIIAAVILAGLAWSTERDKTAAEAEQKKKDDWNAAVAAYKPPKPEDRGALPIIGYISKPQGKSPRVEYEVFYLQPPNVYPADYKDFSYQHKGLYQCVTRVRGYAPKT
;
A
#
# COMPACT_ATOMS: atom_id res chain seq x y z
N MET A 1 -15.28 13.32 -8.67
CA MET A 1 -14.86 13.71 -10.04
C MET A 1 -15.47 15.03 -10.47
N GLY A 2 -16.39 15.61 -9.69
CA GLY A 2 -17.13 16.81 -10.07
C GLY A 2 -16.27 18.06 -10.21
N VAL A 3 -15.24 18.23 -9.37
CA VAL A 3 -14.37 19.41 -9.44
C VAL A 3 -13.53 19.42 -10.72
N ALA A 4 -12.94 18.27 -11.09
CA ALA A 4 -12.18 18.15 -12.32
C ALA A 4 -13.03 18.43 -13.56
N ILE A 5 -14.24 17.87 -13.61
CA ILE A 5 -15.19 18.10 -14.72
C ILE A 5 -15.61 19.57 -14.77
N LEU A 6 -15.94 20.17 -13.63
CA LEU A 6 -16.32 21.58 -13.55
C LEU A 6 -15.20 22.51 -14.05
N CYS A 7 -13.95 22.27 -13.63
CA CYS A 7 -12.79 23.04 -14.10
C CYS A 7 -12.62 22.95 -15.61
N LEU A 8 -12.83 21.79 -16.23
CA LEU A 8 -12.72 21.64 -17.67
C LEU A 8 -13.91 22.28 -18.41
N VAL A 9 -15.14 22.03 -17.95
CA VAL A 9 -16.37 22.49 -18.59
C VAL A 9 -16.51 24.02 -18.53
N ILE A 10 -16.01 24.66 -17.48
CA ILE A 10 -16.08 26.12 -17.34
C ILE A 10 -14.77 26.78 -17.78
N GLY A 11 -13.63 26.27 -17.30
CA GLY A 11 -12.32 26.90 -17.50
C GLY A 11 -11.86 26.89 -18.96
N ILE A 12 -12.09 25.81 -19.70
CA ILE A 12 -11.70 25.71 -21.11
C ILE A 12 -12.50 26.70 -21.99
N PRO A 13 -13.84 26.71 -21.99
CA PRO A 13 -14.59 27.66 -22.82
C PRO A 13 -14.39 29.12 -22.39
N LEU A 14 -14.23 29.40 -21.09
CA LEU A 14 -13.90 30.75 -20.63
C LEU A 14 -12.54 31.21 -21.16
N GLY A 15 -11.51 30.36 -21.03
CA GLY A 15 -10.18 30.67 -21.53
C GLY A 15 -10.12 30.77 -23.07
N LEU A 16 -10.90 29.95 -23.79
CA LEU A 16 -11.06 30.06 -25.26
C LEU A 16 -11.75 31.36 -25.66
N PHE A 17 -12.77 31.78 -24.92
CA PHE A 17 -13.43 33.07 -25.14
C PHE A 17 -12.45 34.23 -24.94
N MET A 18 -11.63 34.17 -23.89
CA MET A 18 -10.55 35.15 -23.64
C MET A 18 -9.47 35.16 -24.72
N LEU A 19 -9.11 33.99 -25.25
CA LEU A 19 -8.09 33.84 -26.27
C LEU A 19 -8.55 34.35 -27.65
N LEU A 20 -9.80 34.05 -28.04
CA LEU A 20 -10.31 34.32 -29.40
C LEU A 20 -11.01 35.67 -29.56
N ARG A 21 -11.53 36.25 -28.46
CA ARG A 21 -12.33 37.48 -28.48
C ARG A 21 -11.85 38.54 -27.48
N PRO A 22 -10.55 38.89 -27.43
CA PRO A 22 -10.03 39.86 -26.46
C PRO A 22 -10.64 41.26 -26.63
N LYS A 23 -10.90 41.69 -27.87
CA LYS A 23 -11.57 42.97 -28.18
C LYS A 23 -12.97 43.05 -27.59
N THR A 24 -13.75 41.98 -27.72
CA THR A 24 -15.12 41.92 -27.19
C THR A 24 -15.13 42.01 -25.66
N ILE A 25 -14.12 41.44 -25.00
CA ILE A 25 -13.97 41.53 -23.54
C ILE A 25 -13.67 42.95 -23.13
N TRP A 26 -12.68 43.61 -23.75
CA TRP A 26 -12.36 44.99 -23.43
C TRP A 26 -13.56 45.93 -23.61
N TRP A 27 -14.31 45.78 -24.71
CA TRP A 27 -15.55 46.52 -24.92
C TRP A 27 -16.60 46.22 -23.86
N ALA A 28 -16.69 44.97 -23.40
CA ALA A 28 -17.65 44.55 -22.39
C ALA A 28 -17.21 44.77 -20.94
N THR A 29 -15.96 45.13 -20.65
CA THR A 29 -15.44 45.25 -19.27
C THR A 29 -14.71 46.56 -18.96
N GLU A 30 -14.14 47.23 -19.97
CA GLU A 30 -13.25 48.38 -19.77
C GLU A 30 -13.68 49.63 -20.56
N SER A 31 -14.43 49.48 -21.66
CA SER A 31 -14.83 50.62 -22.49
C SER A 31 -15.58 51.72 -21.74
N TRP A 32 -16.47 51.34 -20.80
CA TRP A 32 -17.26 52.28 -20.00
C TRP A 32 -16.44 53.18 -19.08
N LYS A 33 -15.17 52.81 -18.83
CA LYS A 33 -14.27 53.61 -17.99
C LYS A 33 -13.84 54.90 -18.68
N TYR A 34 -13.89 54.92 -20.02
CA TYR A 34 -13.37 56.00 -20.83
C TYR A 34 -14.50 56.86 -21.39
N LYS A 35 -14.31 58.19 -21.35
CA LYS A 35 -15.26 59.16 -21.89
C LYS A 35 -15.33 59.10 -23.43
N ASP A 36 -14.23 58.68 -24.04
CA ASP A 36 -14.11 58.38 -25.46
C ASP A 36 -13.42 57.00 -25.61
N PRO A 37 -14.20 55.90 -25.71
CA PRO A 37 -13.65 54.56 -25.75
C PRO A 37 -12.98 54.22 -27.09
N GLU A 38 -13.39 54.85 -28.20
CA GLU A 38 -12.75 54.59 -29.51
C GLU A 38 -11.34 55.18 -29.57
N ALA A 39 -11.13 56.34 -28.93
CA ALA A 39 -9.82 56.99 -28.87
C ALA A 39 -8.81 56.28 -27.95
N ASN A 40 -9.27 55.39 -27.07
CA ASN A 40 -8.45 54.75 -26.04
C ASN A 40 -8.45 53.22 -26.12
N GLU A 41 -8.79 52.67 -27.29
CA GLU A 41 -8.70 51.24 -27.58
C GLU A 41 -7.24 50.75 -27.44
N PRO A 42 -7.00 49.62 -26.72
CA PRO A 42 -5.71 48.99 -26.64
C PRO A 42 -5.10 48.70 -28.02
N SER A 43 -3.78 48.81 -28.12
CA SER A 43 -3.08 48.40 -29.33
C SER A 43 -3.24 46.89 -29.60
N GLU A 44 -3.09 46.46 -30.87
CA GLU A 44 -3.14 45.04 -31.24
C GLU A 44 -2.18 44.16 -30.43
N VAL A 45 -1.02 44.70 -30.03
CA VAL A 45 -0.06 44.02 -29.16
C VAL A 45 -0.60 43.84 -27.75
N ALA A 46 -1.31 44.85 -27.22
CA ALA A 46 -1.95 44.75 -25.91
C ALA A 46 -3.09 43.72 -25.93
N TYR A 47 -3.87 43.65 -27.00
CA TYR A 47 -4.86 42.59 -27.19
C TYR A 47 -4.23 41.20 -27.31
N GLY A 48 -3.10 41.08 -28.01
CA GLY A 48 -2.32 39.84 -28.06
C GLY A 48 -1.86 39.39 -26.67
N MET A 49 -1.40 40.33 -25.84
CA MET A 49 -1.04 40.02 -24.45
C MET A 49 -2.24 39.64 -23.58
N GLN A 50 -3.39 40.29 -23.77
CA GLN A 50 -4.60 39.93 -23.05
C GLN A 50 -5.12 38.54 -23.46
N ALA A 51 -4.99 38.18 -24.74
CA ALA A 51 -5.32 36.85 -25.25
C ALA A 51 -4.45 35.75 -24.63
N LEU A 52 -3.17 36.01 -24.36
CA LEU A 52 -2.29 35.08 -23.64
C LEU A 52 -2.79 34.77 -22.22
N GLY A 53 -3.52 35.70 -21.60
CA GLY A 53 -4.23 35.43 -20.35
C GLY A 53 -5.27 34.30 -20.49
N GLY A 54 -5.97 34.24 -21.62
CA GLY A 54 -6.89 33.14 -21.94
C GLY A 54 -6.20 31.79 -22.06
N LEU A 55 -5.01 31.75 -22.69
CA LEU A 55 -4.18 30.54 -22.74
C LEU A 55 -3.75 30.09 -21.33
N PHE A 56 -3.37 31.03 -20.47
CA PHE A 56 -3.00 30.72 -19.09
C PHE A 56 -4.18 30.12 -18.31
N VAL A 57 -5.39 30.66 -18.47
CA VAL A 57 -6.62 30.13 -17.85
C VAL A 57 -6.88 28.69 -18.29
N ILE A 58 -6.71 28.37 -19.59
CA ILE A 58 -6.86 27.00 -20.10
C ILE A 58 -5.85 26.06 -19.43
N ILE A 59 -4.58 26.45 -19.40
CA ILE A 59 -3.51 25.64 -18.80
C ILE A 59 -3.79 25.40 -17.31
N ALA A 60 -4.14 26.44 -16.57
CA ALA A 60 -4.48 26.35 -15.15
C ALA A 60 -5.68 25.42 -14.91
N ALA A 61 -6.73 25.50 -15.75
CA ALA A 61 -7.90 24.63 -15.66
C ALA A 61 -7.54 23.15 -15.85
N VAL A 62 -6.66 22.83 -16.81
CA VAL A 62 -6.19 21.45 -17.05
C VAL A 62 -5.36 20.93 -15.88
N ILE A 63 -4.45 21.75 -15.34
CA ILE A 63 -3.62 21.37 -14.18
C ILE A 63 -4.50 21.09 -12.96
N LEU A 64 -5.43 21.99 -12.64
CA LEU A 64 -6.34 21.84 -11.50
C LEU A 64 -7.25 20.61 -11.66
N ALA A 65 -7.73 20.35 -12.88
CA ALA A 65 -8.52 19.15 -13.15
C ALA A 65 -7.70 17.87 -12.94
N GLY A 66 -6.43 17.86 -13.38
CA GLY A 66 -5.51 16.73 -13.16
C GLY A 66 -5.26 16.47 -11.67
N LEU A 67 -4.99 17.52 -10.89
CA LEU A 67 -4.75 17.41 -9.44
C LEU A 67 -6.00 16.98 -8.67
N ALA A 68 -7.17 17.49 -9.05
CA ALA A 68 -8.43 17.09 -8.45
C ALA A 68 -8.71 15.60 -8.72
N TRP A 69 -8.42 15.14 -9.94
CA TRP A 69 -8.58 13.74 -10.33
C TRP A 69 -7.62 12.80 -9.59
N SER A 70 -6.34 13.17 -9.45
CA SER A 70 -5.37 12.34 -8.73
C SER A 70 -5.74 12.21 -7.25
N THR A 71 -6.12 13.30 -6.61
CA THR A 71 -6.48 13.32 -5.18
C THR A 71 -7.66 12.41 -4.86
N GLU A 72 -8.67 12.36 -5.72
CA GLU A 72 -9.82 11.48 -5.53
C GLU A 72 -9.46 10.00 -5.75
N ARG A 73 -8.59 9.71 -6.73
CA ARG A 73 -8.07 8.35 -6.95
C ARG A 73 -7.27 7.84 -5.76
N ASP A 74 -6.44 8.70 -5.17
CA ASP A 74 -5.63 8.32 -4.01
C ASP A 74 -6.51 8.03 -2.78
N LYS A 75 -7.54 8.84 -2.55
CA LYS A 75 -8.53 8.61 -1.48
C LYS A 75 -9.29 7.30 -1.66
N THR A 76 -9.81 7.05 -2.87
CA THR A 76 -10.54 5.80 -3.16
C THR A 76 -9.64 4.56 -3.06
N ALA A 77 -8.38 4.66 -3.46
CA ALA A 77 -7.40 3.59 -3.28
C ALA A 77 -7.12 3.32 -1.79
N ALA A 78 -6.94 4.39 -1.00
CA ALA A 78 -6.73 4.27 0.45
C ALA A 78 -7.94 3.64 1.17
N GLU A 79 -9.16 4.06 0.82
CA GLU A 79 -10.40 3.48 1.34
C GLU A 79 -10.54 1.99 0.97
N ALA A 80 -10.16 1.61 -0.24
CA ALA A 80 -10.19 0.23 -0.70
C ALA A 80 -9.15 -0.64 0.04
N GLU A 81 -7.94 -0.12 0.29
CA GLU A 81 -6.93 -0.81 1.08
C GLU A 81 -7.39 -0.99 2.54
N GLN A 82 -8.03 0.03 3.09
CA GLN A 82 -8.55 -0.01 4.46
C GLN A 82 -9.65 -1.05 4.61
N LYS A 83 -10.61 -1.10 3.68
CA LYS A 83 -11.63 -2.16 3.63
C LYS A 83 -11.02 -3.56 3.59
N LYS A 84 -9.99 -3.78 2.77
CA LYS A 84 -9.29 -5.08 2.71
C LYS A 84 -8.66 -5.47 4.06
N LYS A 85 -8.08 -4.50 4.77
CA LYS A 85 -7.50 -4.74 6.10
C LYS A 85 -8.58 -5.06 7.12
N ASP A 86 -9.69 -4.34 7.08
CA ASP A 86 -10.82 -4.57 7.98
C ASP A 86 -11.47 -5.95 7.73
N ASP A 87 -11.69 -6.31 6.46
CA ASP A 87 -12.20 -7.63 6.06
C ASP A 87 -11.25 -8.75 6.47
N TRP A 88 -9.93 -8.56 6.30
CA TRP A 88 -8.92 -9.50 6.75
C TRP A 88 -8.94 -9.67 8.28
N ASN A 89 -8.99 -8.56 9.02
CA ASN A 89 -9.04 -8.60 10.48
C ASN A 89 -10.32 -9.27 10.98
N ALA A 90 -11.46 -9.01 10.33
CA ALA A 90 -12.72 -9.68 10.62
C ALA A 90 -12.65 -11.19 10.34
N ALA A 91 -12.02 -11.59 9.22
CA ALA A 91 -11.82 -13.00 8.88
C ALA A 91 -10.90 -13.71 9.90
N VAL A 92 -9.80 -13.06 10.32
CA VAL A 92 -8.90 -13.58 11.36
C VAL A 92 -9.60 -13.68 12.71
N ALA A 93 -10.41 -12.69 13.08
CA ALA A 93 -11.18 -12.72 14.33
C ALA A 93 -12.28 -13.80 14.31
N ALA A 94 -12.89 -14.05 13.16
CA ALA A 94 -13.89 -15.10 12.97
C ALA A 94 -13.26 -16.50 12.84
N TYR A 95 -11.96 -16.59 12.54
CA TYR A 95 -11.27 -17.85 12.38
C TYR A 95 -11.16 -18.58 13.71
N LYS A 96 -11.93 -19.66 13.83
CA LYS A 96 -11.79 -20.63 14.93
C LYS A 96 -10.79 -21.68 14.48
N PRO A 97 -9.56 -21.72 15.02
CA PRO A 97 -8.61 -22.76 14.64
C PRO A 97 -9.22 -24.13 14.93
N PRO A 98 -8.99 -25.14 14.07
CA PRO A 98 -9.40 -26.50 14.37
C PRO A 98 -8.79 -26.93 15.71
N LYS A 99 -9.54 -27.72 16.49
CA LYS A 99 -9.04 -28.27 17.75
C LYS A 99 -7.73 -29.02 17.46
N PRO A 100 -6.64 -28.77 18.20
CA PRO A 100 -5.43 -29.56 18.09
C PRO A 100 -5.78 -31.04 18.20
N GLU A 101 -5.47 -31.80 17.16
CA GLU A 101 -5.69 -33.25 17.16
C GLU A 101 -4.67 -33.89 18.11
N ASP A 102 -5.16 -34.63 19.10
CA ASP A 102 -4.32 -35.54 19.87
C ASP A 102 -4.00 -36.73 18.98
N ARG A 103 -2.88 -36.63 18.25
CA ARG A 103 -2.41 -37.67 17.33
C ARG A 103 -1.68 -38.82 18.05
N GLY A 104 -1.75 -38.85 19.39
CA GLY A 104 -1.08 -39.83 20.23
C GLY A 104 0.43 -39.64 20.27
N ALA A 105 1.11 -40.57 20.94
CA ALA A 105 2.56 -40.58 21.01
C ALA A 105 3.16 -40.76 19.60
N LEU A 106 3.98 -39.80 19.16
CA LEU A 106 4.75 -39.97 17.93
C LEU A 106 5.64 -41.21 18.08
N PRO A 107 5.68 -42.10 17.08
CA PRO A 107 6.53 -43.28 17.15
C PRO A 107 7.99 -42.84 17.21
N ILE A 108 8.63 -43.17 18.32
CA ILE A 108 10.08 -43.02 18.47
C ILE A 108 10.73 -44.02 17.52
N ILE A 109 11.41 -43.53 16.49
CA ILE A 109 12.16 -44.37 15.54
C ILE A 109 13.40 -44.91 16.23
N GLY A 110 14.01 -44.12 17.12
CA GLY A 110 15.18 -44.50 17.87
C GLY A 110 15.65 -43.41 18.82
N TYR A 111 16.63 -43.75 19.65
CA TYR A 111 17.30 -42.81 20.53
C TYR A 111 18.81 -43.09 20.56
N ILE A 112 19.59 -42.05 20.82
CA ILE A 112 21.03 -42.17 21.09
C ILE A 112 21.28 -41.63 22.49
N SER A 113 21.87 -42.45 23.35
CA SER A 113 22.38 -42.02 24.66
C SER A 113 23.79 -41.48 24.53
N LYS A 114 24.03 -40.25 24.99
CA LYS A 114 25.35 -39.64 25.06
C LYS A 114 25.72 -39.40 26.53
N PRO A 115 26.84 -39.94 27.01
CA PRO A 115 27.32 -39.65 28.36
C PRO A 115 27.77 -38.18 28.46
N GLN A 116 27.32 -37.47 29.49
CA GLN A 116 27.66 -36.06 29.68
C GLN A 116 28.97 -35.93 30.48
N GLY A 117 30.10 -36.21 29.82
CA GLY A 117 31.44 -36.07 30.40
C GLY A 117 31.64 -36.93 31.67
N LYS A 118 32.16 -36.33 32.75
CA LYS A 118 32.34 -37.00 34.06
C LYS A 118 31.07 -37.00 34.93
N SER A 119 29.96 -36.45 34.45
CA SER A 119 28.73 -36.36 35.24
C SER A 119 27.92 -37.66 35.11
N PRO A 120 27.15 -38.05 36.15
CA PRO A 120 26.25 -39.21 36.07
C PRO A 120 25.00 -38.95 35.21
N ARG A 121 24.96 -37.85 34.46
CA ARG A 121 23.84 -37.48 33.60
C ARG A 121 24.04 -38.07 32.21
N VAL A 122 22.95 -38.61 31.67
CA VAL A 122 22.91 -39.12 30.30
C VAL A 122 21.96 -38.24 29.50
N GLU A 123 22.44 -37.82 28.35
CA GLU A 123 21.67 -37.03 27.41
C GLU A 123 21.11 -37.96 26.34
N TYR A 124 19.79 -37.95 26.16
CA TYR A 124 19.13 -38.75 25.13
C TYR A 124 18.75 -37.85 23.96
N GLU A 125 19.24 -38.18 22.78
CA GLU A 125 18.75 -37.62 21.53
C GLU A 125 17.69 -38.57 20.98
N VAL A 126 16.44 -38.12 20.91
CA VAL A 126 15.31 -38.93 20.47
C VAL A 126 14.93 -38.53 19.04
N PHE A 127 14.81 -39.53 18.16
CA PHE A 127 14.41 -39.38 16.77
C PHE A 127 12.98 -39.87 16.60
N TYR A 128 12.12 -39.04 16.02
CA TYR A 128 10.74 -39.39 15.69
C TYR A 128 10.39 -38.97 14.26
N LEU A 129 9.40 -39.62 13.67
CA LEU A 129 8.90 -39.25 12.33
C LEU A 129 8.06 -37.98 12.46
N GLN A 130 8.44 -36.93 11.74
CA GLN A 130 7.58 -35.77 11.59
C GLN A 130 6.50 -36.05 10.54
N PRO A 131 5.22 -35.80 10.83
CA PRO A 131 4.17 -35.95 9.82
C PRO A 131 4.36 -34.96 8.68
N PRO A 132 3.91 -35.29 7.45
CA PRO A 132 3.92 -34.35 6.34
C PRO A 132 3.08 -33.11 6.70
N ASN A 133 3.57 -31.92 6.32
CA ASN A 133 2.95 -30.60 6.53
C ASN A 133 2.96 -30.05 7.98
N VAL A 134 3.74 -30.63 8.89
CA VAL A 134 4.04 -30.00 10.18
C VAL A 134 5.29 -29.15 10.01
N TYR A 135 5.19 -27.84 10.21
CA TYR A 135 6.37 -26.97 10.31
C TYR A 135 6.71 -26.82 11.79
N PRO A 136 7.97 -27.01 12.22
CA PRO A 136 8.35 -26.75 13.61
C PRO A 136 8.12 -25.27 13.89
N ALA A 137 7.18 -24.96 14.79
CA ALA A 137 6.92 -23.60 15.27
C ALA A 137 7.98 -23.11 16.27
N ASP A 138 8.87 -24.01 16.70
CA ASP A 138 9.97 -23.66 17.57
C ASP A 138 11.12 -23.03 16.78
N TYR A 139 11.73 -22.03 17.41
CA TYR A 139 12.93 -21.35 16.96
C TYR A 139 13.91 -22.38 16.40
N LYS A 140 14.24 -22.29 15.11
CA LYS A 140 15.37 -23.05 14.54
C LYS A 140 16.59 -22.68 15.37
N ASP A 141 16.92 -23.50 16.35
CA ASP A 141 18.20 -23.42 17.02
C ASP A 141 19.22 -23.96 16.01
N PHE A 142 19.69 -23.06 15.14
CA PHE A 142 20.67 -23.30 14.09
C PHE A 142 22.05 -23.72 14.63
N SER A 143 22.18 -23.86 15.96
CA SER A 143 23.43 -24.24 16.62
C SER A 143 23.83 -25.70 16.37
N TYR A 144 22.94 -26.55 15.83
CA TYR A 144 23.26 -27.96 15.59
C TYR A 144 22.91 -28.40 14.18
N GLN A 145 23.90 -28.85 13.40
CA GLN A 145 23.69 -29.43 12.07
C GLN A 145 22.80 -30.67 12.15
N HIS A 146 21.54 -30.56 11.73
CA HIS A 146 20.65 -31.71 11.62
C HIS A 146 21.10 -32.53 10.40
N LYS A 147 21.48 -33.80 10.59
CA LYS A 147 21.75 -34.73 9.47
C LYS A 147 20.42 -35.22 8.88
N GLY A 148 19.74 -34.37 8.10
CA GLY A 148 18.56 -34.76 7.32
C GLY A 148 17.42 -33.74 7.36
N LEU A 149 16.71 -33.60 6.22
CA LEU A 149 15.65 -32.62 5.99
C LEU A 149 14.32 -32.92 6.73
N TYR A 150 14.19 -34.09 7.38
CA TYR A 150 12.90 -34.60 7.90
C TYR A 150 12.96 -35.17 9.32
N GLN A 151 14.04 -34.94 10.07
CA GLN A 151 14.16 -35.40 11.45
C GLN A 151 14.13 -34.21 12.42
N CYS A 152 13.01 -34.04 13.11
CA CYS A 152 12.98 -33.21 14.31
C CYS A 152 13.66 -33.99 15.44
N VAL A 153 14.72 -33.42 16.01
CA VAL A 153 15.44 -34.00 17.15
C VAL A 153 15.00 -33.24 18.39
N THR A 154 14.33 -33.91 19.32
CA THR A 154 14.11 -33.39 20.65
C THR A 154 15.11 -34.03 21.60
N ARG A 155 15.83 -33.21 22.35
CA ARG A 155 16.83 -33.66 23.33
C ARG A 155 16.20 -33.66 24.71
N VAL A 156 16.20 -34.82 25.36
CA VAL A 156 15.65 -35.00 26.71
C VAL A 156 16.82 -35.35 27.64
N ARG A 157 16.94 -34.63 28.77
CA ARG A 157 17.97 -34.90 29.79
C ARG A 157 17.35 -35.67 30.95
N GLY A 158 18.01 -36.75 31.35
CA GLY A 158 17.60 -37.58 32.47
C GLY A 158 18.79 -38.02 33.34
N TYR A 159 18.48 -38.56 34.52
CA TYR A 159 19.48 -39.25 35.34
C TYR A 159 19.59 -40.70 34.91
N ALA A 160 20.81 -41.23 34.80
CA ALA A 160 21.01 -42.67 34.61
C ALA A 160 20.64 -43.42 35.90
N PRO A 161 19.94 -44.57 35.81
CA PRO A 161 19.80 -45.44 36.95
C PRO A 161 21.19 -45.92 37.40
N LYS A 162 21.45 -45.88 38.71
CA LYS A 162 22.67 -46.47 39.28
C LYS A 162 22.56 -47.98 39.12
N THR A 163 23.46 -48.57 38.33
CA THR A 163 23.71 -50.02 38.30
C THR A 163 24.24 -50.51 39.64
#